data_AF-A0A395RU50-F1
#
_entry.id   AF-A0A395RU50-F1
#
_cell.length_a   1.000
_cell.length_b   1.000
_cell.length_c   1.000
_cell.angle_alpha   90.00
_cell.angle_beta   90.00
_cell.angle_gamma   90.00
#
_symmetry.space_group_name_H-M   'P 1'
#
loop_
_entity.id
_entity.type
_entity.pdbx_description
1 polymer ?
#
loop_
_entity_poly.entity_id
_entity_poly.type
_entity_poly.pdbx_seq_one_letter_code
_entity_poly.pdbx_strand_id
1 'polypeptide(L)'
;MARRQHLTLTFILVLGVFFTLSYFFSGPTRSVLLPKLQNDVELPLKDAPRSEFAADLNAMPAGLLQGESIAPKLENATLKAELGHATWKFLHTMMARFPDKPTKEDRMALETFMHLFARLYPCGQCAEHFRKLLAQYPPQTSSRNAAAGWLCFAHNIVNERVHKPLFDCENIGDFYDCGCGDKDKKEGVEGVAGIDDVRVIPDGKQIRICWLWLDRPVHRKSNHVLDHVLTSGRGGCAFRAALPELHLSFSPPRATTNDNETLRLTTLNQPIARLLTTLKELSKNRHNGVCYRHGSLQMSPDGIHVDMDRLKKGEVNLGTSIMAVTFKDGVILGADSRTTTGAYIANRVTDKLTRVHDTIWCCRSGSAADTQAVADIVQYQLGLFAMTNGKPPMTQTAASIFQEICYANKDRLSAGLIIAGWDERFGGQVYSIPLGGSLHKQSYAIGGSGSTYIYGYCDANWQEGMEKDDAVNFVKGALREAIKWDGSSGGVIRMVVLTKEGADRHLYLPDTDYAVRHE
;
A
#
# COMPACT_ATOMS: atom_id res chain seq x y z
N MET A 1 4.35 -41.57 -66.13
CA MET A 1 3.53 -41.26 -64.93
C MET A 1 4.34 -41.19 -63.63
N ALA A 2 5.31 -42.10 -63.39
CA ALA A 2 6.05 -42.24 -62.12
C ALA A 2 6.46 -40.94 -61.37
N ARG A 3 6.96 -39.90 -62.07
CA ARG A 3 7.50 -38.68 -61.43
C ARG A 3 6.52 -37.92 -60.52
N ARG A 4 5.19 -38.08 -60.69
CA ARG A 4 4.20 -37.50 -59.76
C ARG A 4 4.05 -38.28 -58.45
N GLN A 5 4.20 -39.61 -58.47
CA GLN A 5 4.00 -40.44 -57.26
C GLN A 5 5.10 -40.22 -56.21
N HIS A 6 6.35 -40.02 -56.65
CA HIS A 6 7.46 -39.70 -55.73
C HIS A 6 7.24 -38.37 -54.99
N LEU A 7 6.78 -37.32 -55.67
CA LEU A 7 6.51 -36.02 -55.06
C LEU A 7 5.48 -36.10 -53.93
N THR A 8 4.37 -36.83 -54.14
CA THR A 8 3.36 -37.05 -53.09
C THR A 8 3.94 -37.81 -51.90
N LEU A 9 4.75 -38.85 -52.15
CA LEU A 9 5.38 -39.65 -51.10
C LEU A 9 6.38 -38.82 -50.26
N THR A 10 7.20 -37.98 -50.90
CA THR A 10 8.12 -37.06 -50.23
C THR A 10 7.35 -36.03 -49.39
N PHE A 11 6.24 -35.49 -49.88
CA PHE A 11 5.45 -34.51 -49.14
C PHE A 11 4.81 -35.10 -47.88
N ILE A 12 4.32 -36.35 -47.95
CA ILE A 12 3.79 -37.10 -46.80
C ILE A 12 4.91 -37.39 -45.78
N LEU A 13 6.10 -37.78 -46.23
CA LEU A 13 7.26 -37.98 -45.35
C LEU A 13 7.68 -36.69 -44.63
N VAL A 14 7.73 -35.55 -45.33
CA VAL A 14 8.06 -34.25 -44.73
C VAL A 14 7.02 -33.84 -43.69
N LEU A 15 5.73 -34.03 -43.96
CA LEU A 15 4.66 -33.79 -42.97
C LEU A 15 4.78 -34.71 -41.76
N GLY A 16 5.06 -36.01 -41.95
CA GLY A 16 5.28 -36.96 -40.86
C GLY A 16 6.47 -36.59 -39.97
N VAL A 17 7.59 -36.17 -40.56
CA VAL A 17 8.76 -35.65 -39.84
C VAL A 17 8.44 -34.34 -39.11
N PHE A 18 7.69 -33.43 -39.73
CA PHE A 18 7.29 -32.16 -39.10
C PHE A 18 6.39 -32.37 -37.87
N PHE A 19 5.36 -33.22 -37.98
CA PHE A 19 4.46 -33.52 -36.86
C PHE A 19 5.13 -34.33 -35.75
N THR A 20 6.04 -35.26 -36.07
CA THR A 20 6.80 -35.99 -35.03
C THR A 20 7.80 -35.09 -34.31
N LEU A 21 8.52 -34.20 -35.02
CA LEU A 21 9.36 -33.17 -34.38
C LEU A 21 8.51 -32.25 -33.50
N SER A 22 7.37 -31.77 -34.00
CA SER A 22 6.46 -30.92 -33.24
C SER A 22 5.93 -31.62 -31.98
N TYR A 23 5.65 -32.92 -32.03
CA TYR A 23 5.27 -33.71 -30.85
C TYR A 23 6.41 -33.83 -29.83
N PHE A 24 7.65 -34.10 -30.27
CA PHE A 24 8.81 -34.16 -29.37
C PHE A 24 9.17 -32.81 -28.75
N PHE A 25 9.01 -31.69 -29.48
CA PHE A 25 9.23 -30.34 -28.95
C PHE A 25 8.03 -29.75 -28.19
N SER A 26 6.84 -30.33 -28.31
CA SER A 26 5.64 -29.96 -27.54
C SER A 26 5.43 -30.84 -26.29
N GLY A 27 6.47 -31.55 -25.84
CA GLY A 27 6.45 -32.23 -24.54
C GLY A 27 6.14 -31.24 -23.42
N PRO A 28 5.38 -31.64 -22.37
CA PRO A 28 4.95 -30.72 -21.33
C PRO A 28 6.16 -30.09 -20.64
N THR A 29 6.19 -28.75 -20.61
CA THR A 29 7.20 -27.99 -19.87
C THR A 29 7.21 -28.48 -18.42
N ARG A 30 8.29 -29.15 -18.01
CA ARG A 30 8.56 -29.39 -16.60
C ARG A 30 8.73 -28.02 -15.95
N SER A 31 7.68 -27.56 -15.27
CA SER A 31 7.80 -26.52 -14.28
C SER A 31 8.87 -26.98 -13.29
N VAL A 32 9.98 -26.25 -13.26
CA VAL A 32 10.96 -26.42 -12.18
C VAL A 32 10.19 -26.06 -10.92
N LEU A 33 9.91 -27.08 -10.10
CA LEU A 33 9.12 -26.92 -8.89
C LEU A 33 9.98 -26.14 -7.89
N LEU A 34 9.91 -24.81 -7.97
CA LEU A 34 10.39 -23.91 -6.93
C LEU A 34 9.88 -24.46 -5.59
N PRO A 35 10.76 -24.77 -4.63
CA PRO A 35 10.33 -24.96 -3.26
C PRO A 35 9.54 -23.71 -2.88
N LYS A 36 8.28 -23.88 -2.44
CA LYS A 36 7.56 -22.75 -1.87
C LYS A 36 8.41 -22.24 -0.72
N LEU A 37 8.88 -21.00 -0.84
CA LEU A 37 9.67 -20.33 0.18
C LEU A 37 8.70 -19.98 1.31
N GLN A 38 8.38 -20.99 2.12
CA GLN A 38 7.34 -20.95 3.14
C GLN A 38 7.86 -20.23 4.38
N ASN A 39 8.23 -18.96 4.18
CA ASN A 39 8.41 -17.97 5.22
C ASN A 39 7.02 -17.53 5.71
N ASP A 40 6.23 -18.50 6.15
CA ASP A 40 5.04 -18.29 6.98
C ASP A 40 5.53 -17.87 8.38
N VAL A 41 6.16 -16.69 8.46
CA VAL A 41 6.16 -15.88 9.69
C VAL A 41 4.77 -15.24 9.77
N GLU A 42 3.76 -16.12 9.85
CA GLU A 42 2.40 -15.75 10.16
C GLU A 42 2.40 -15.28 11.61
N LEU A 43 2.39 -13.96 11.80
CA LEU A 43 2.15 -13.34 13.11
C LEU A 43 0.94 -14.05 13.74
N PRO A 44 1.09 -14.73 14.90
CA PRO A 44 0.17 -15.80 15.30
C PRO A 44 -1.14 -15.24 15.88
N LEU A 45 -1.95 -14.62 15.01
CA LEU A 45 -3.31 -14.15 15.28
C LEU A 45 -4.36 -15.25 15.05
N LYS A 46 -3.99 -16.37 14.41
CA LYS A 46 -4.80 -17.60 14.37
C LYS A 46 -4.71 -18.38 15.68
N ASP A 47 -3.49 -18.51 16.21
CA ASP A 47 -3.18 -19.30 17.41
C ASP A 47 -3.05 -18.44 18.68
N ALA A 48 -3.24 -17.12 18.56
CA ALA A 48 -3.59 -16.29 19.71
C ALA A 48 -4.86 -16.89 20.34
N PRO A 49 -4.89 -17.19 21.65
CA PRO A 49 -6.04 -17.80 22.27
C PRO A 49 -7.25 -16.89 22.05
N ARG A 50 -8.29 -17.42 21.38
CA ARG A 50 -9.57 -16.72 21.27
C ARG A 50 -10.01 -16.35 22.69
N SER A 51 -10.28 -15.07 22.91
CA SER A 51 -10.86 -14.55 24.14
C SER A 51 -11.97 -15.48 24.63
N GLU A 52 -11.73 -16.18 25.75
CA GLU A 52 -12.72 -17.06 26.38
C GLU A 52 -13.96 -16.26 26.81
N PHE A 53 -13.78 -14.96 27.05
CA PHE A 53 -14.85 -13.98 27.12
C PHE A 53 -15.47 -13.76 25.72
N ALA A 54 -16.62 -14.40 25.48
CA ALA A 54 -17.58 -14.02 24.46
C ALA A 54 -18.61 -13.06 25.08
N ALA A 55 -18.74 -11.85 24.53
CA ALA A 55 -19.69 -10.86 25.02
C ALA A 55 -21.11 -11.17 24.51
N ASP A 56 -22.03 -11.53 25.40
CA ASP A 56 -23.46 -11.58 25.06
C ASP A 56 -24.05 -10.16 25.02
N LEU A 57 -24.15 -9.61 23.81
CA LEU A 57 -24.71 -8.29 23.56
C LEU A 57 -26.21 -8.18 23.91
N ASN A 58 -26.90 -9.30 24.11
CA ASN A 58 -28.31 -9.34 24.54
C ASN A 58 -28.46 -9.27 26.07
N ALA A 59 -27.38 -9.55 26.82
CA ALA A 59 -27.35 -9.64 28.28
C ALA A 59 -26.32 -8.67 28.91
N MET A 60 -26.21 -7.46 28.35
CA MET A 60 -25.28 -6.42 28.83
C MET A 60 -25.51 -6.12 30.33
N PRO A 61 -24.51 -6.32 31.21
CA PRO A 61 -24.71 -6.21 32.65
C PRO A 61 -24.92 -4.76 33.07
N ALA A 62 -25.85 -4.52 34.01
CA ALA A 62 -26.25 -3.20 34.46
C ALA A 62 -25.13 -2.36 35.12
N GLY A 63 -23.95 -2.95 35.38
CA GLY A 63 -22.72 -2.29 35.85
C GLY A 63 -21.68 -1.95 34.76
N LEU A 64 -21.98 -2.20 33.47
CA LEU A 64 -21.02 -2.02 32.37
C LEU A 64 -20.54 -0.55 32.23
N LEU A 65 -21.41 0.41 32.47
CA LEU A 65 -21.10 1.84 32.42
C LEU A 65 -20.45 2.35 33.73
N GLN A 66 -20.60 1.58 34.81
CA GLN A 66 -20.26 1.93 36.19
C GLN A 66 -18.95 1.26 36.61
N GLY A 67 -17.84 1.90 36.25
CA GLY A 67 -16.53 1.51 36.75
C GLY A 67 -15.45 2.44 36.23
N GLU A 68 -14.22 2.21 36.68
CA GLU A 68 -13.10 3.12 36.43
C GLU A 68 -12.58 3.05 34.99
N SER A 69 -11.59 3.91 34.68
CA SER A 69 -10.88 3.85 33.40
C SER A 69 -10.07 2.56 33.33
N ILE A 70 -10.09 1.94 32.16
CA ILE A 70 -9.35 0.71 31.88
C ILE A 70 -7.91 1.02 31.44
N ALA A 71 -7.66 2.24 30.95
CA ALA A 71 -6.36 2.64 30.43
C ALA A 71 -5.42 3.15 31.54
N PRO A 72 -4.10 2.87 31.48
CA PRO A 72 -3.11 3.46 32.37
C PRO A 72 -2.89 4.96 32.08
N LYS A 73 -2.13 5.63 32.95
CA LYS A 73 -1.73 7.03 32.78
C LYS A 73 -0.85 7.20 31.53
N LEU A 74 -1.27 8.06 30.60
CA LEU A 74 -0.45 8.46 29.45
C LEU A 74 0.45 9.64 29.84
N GLU A 75 1.76 9.40 29.89
CA GLU A 75 2.73 10.38 30.41
C GLU A 75 3.34 11.30 29.34
N ASN A 76 3.50 10.81 28.10
CA ASN A 76 4.04 11.61 27.00
C ASN A 76 3.05 12.72 26.59
N ALA A 77 3.43 13.98 26.83
CA ALA A 77 2.58 15.14 26.58
C ALA A 77 2.23 15.35 25.10
N THR A 78 3.16 15.06 24.17
CA THR A 78 2.93 15.21 22.73
C THR A 78 1.91 14.19 22.24
N LEU A 79 2.11 12.89 22.54
CA LEU A 79 1.16 11.83 22.17
C LEU A 79 -0.22 12.06 22.82
N LYS A 80 -0.26 12.58 24.06
CA LYS A 80 -1.50 12.97 24.76
C LYS A 80 -2.23 14.12 24.06
N ALA A 81 -1.49 15.07 23.48
CA ALA A 81 -2.07 16.18 22.70
C ALA A 81 -2.58 15.71 21.33
N GLU A 82 -1.80 14.91 20.60
CA GLU A 82 -2.17 14.34 19.29
C GLU A 82 -3.41 13.46 19.39
N LEU A 83 -3.43 12.52 20.36
CA LEU A 83 -4.59 11.69 20.68
C LEU A 83 -5.83 12.56 20.98
N GLY A 84 -5.66 13.63 21.77
CA GLY A 84 -6.72 14.59 22.06
C GLY A 84 -7.26 15.28 20.82
N HIS A 85 -6.38 15.83 19.96
CA HIS A 85 -6.79 16.52 18.73
C HIS A 85 -7.55 15.59 17.76
N ALA A 86 -7.05 14.37 17.56
CA ALA A 86 -7.72 13.38 16.72
C ALA A 86 -9.10 12.98 17.29
N THR A 87 -9.19 12.81 18.60
CA THR A 87 -10.42 12.39 19.28
C THR A 87 -11.48 13.49 19.28
N TRP A 88 -11.11 14.75 19.57
CA TRP A 88 -12.08 15.85 19.49
C TRP A 88 -12.60 16.05 18.06
N LYS A 89 -11.75 15.91 17.04
CA LYS A 89 -12.22 15.93 15.64
C LYS A 89 -13.24 14.81 15.38
N PHE A 90 -12.94 13.56 15.76
CA PHE A 90 -13.86 12.44 15.62
C PHE A 90 -15.20 12.71 16.32
N LEU A 91 -15.18 13.14 17.59
CA LEU A 91 -16.40 13.38 18.36
C LEU A 91 -17.24 14.52 17.77
N HIS A 92 -16.62 15.64 17.36
CA HIS A 92 -17.37 16.76 16.76
C HIS A 92 -17.99 16.39 15.40
N THR A 93 -17.26 15.69 14.53
CA THR A 93 -17.83 15.14 13.28
C THR A 93 -18.96 14.15 13.56
N MET A 94 -18.84 13.30 14.59
CA MET A 94 -19.91 12.37 14.98
C MET A 94 -21.18 13.10 15.44
N MET A 95 -21.06 14.13 16.30
CA MET A 95 -22.22 14.93 16.73
C MET A 95 -22.85 15.72 15.58
N ALA A 96 -22.04 16.29 14.68
CA ALA A 96 -22.53 16.99 13.50
C ALA A 96 -23.29 16.08 12.52
N ARG A 97 -23.05 14.76 12.55
CA ARG A 97 -23.80 13.75 11.77
C ARG A 97 -25.00 13.15 12.53
N PHE A 98 -25.23 13.51 13.79
CA PHE A 98 -26.36 13.00 14.57
C PHE A 98 -27.71 13.49 14.00
N PRO A 99 -28.84 12.78 14.19
CA PRO A 99 -30.14 13.20 13.66
C PRO A 99 -30.69 14.46 14.35
N ASP A 100 -31.42 15.29 13.60
CA ASP A 100 -32.15 16.43 14.16
C ASP A 100 -33.34 15.99 15.02
N LYS A 101 -33.91 14.82 14.69
CA LYS A 101 -35.04 14.17 15.37
C LYS A 101 -34.67 12.71 15.68
N PRO A 102 -33.80 12.47 16.68
CA PRO A 102 -33.26 11.14 16.97
C PRO A 102 -34.31 10.22 17.61
N THR A 103 -34.28 8.94 17.25
CA THR A 103 -35.12 7.90 17.88
C THR A 103 -34.66 7.60 19.30
N LYS A 104 -35.48 6.88 20.09
CA LYS A 104 -35.08 6.41 21.42
C LYS A 104 -33.79 5.57 21.38
N GLU A 105 -33.58 4.82 20.30
CA GLU A 105 -32.42 3.97 20.08
C GLU A 105 -31.17 4.80 19.75
N ASP A 106 -31.26 5.78 18.83
CA ASP A 106 -30.16 6.71 18.53
C ASP A 106 -29.67 7.44 19.79
N ARG A 107 -30.62 7.87 20.63
CA ARG A 107 -30.34 8.56 21.89
C ARG A 107 -29.64 7.65 22.89
N MET A 108 -30.15 6.44 23.08
CA MET A 108 -29.55 5.43 23.96
C MET A 108 -28.16 5.03 23.48
N ALA A 109 -27.98 4.86 22.17
CA ALA A 109 -26.69 4.53 21.55
C ALA A 109 -25.65 5.63 21.79
N LEU A 110 -26.00 6.91 21.59
CA LEU A 110 -25.10 8.04 21.82
C LEU A 110 -24.73 8.18 23.31
N GLU A 111 -25.70 8.08 24.21
CA GLU A 111 -25.50 8.17 25.66
C GLU A 111 -24.59 7.03 26.15
N THR A 112 -24.89 5.79 25.74
CA THR A 112 -24.08 4.59 26.01
C THR A 112 -22.67 4.72 25.45
N PHE A 113 -22.54 5.21 24.22
CA PHE A 113 -21.25 5.42 23.58
C PHE A 113 -20.37 6.39 24.38
N MET A 114 -20.88 7.56 24.79
CA MET A 114 -20.08 8.52 25.54
C MET A 114 -19.60 7.97 26.89
N HIS A 115 -20.42 7.17 27.59
CA HIS A 115 -20.02 6.51 28.83
C HIS A 115 -18.99 5.38 28.62
N LEU A 116 -19.13 4.56 27.57
CA LEU A 116 -18.15 3.52 27.23
C LEU A 116 -16.82 4.10 26.75
N PHE A 117 -16.87 5.11 25.86
CA PHE A 117 -15.73 5.92 25.43
C PHE A 117 -14.95 6.44 26.64
N ALA A 118 -15.65 7.00 27.64
CA ALA A 118 -15.02 7.53 28.86
C ALA A 118 -14.39 6.46 29.78
N ARG A 119 -14.66 5.16 29.59
CA ARG A 119 -13.92 4.06 30.25
C ARG A 119 -12.74 3.55 29.41
N LEU A 120 -12.91 3.50 28.09
CA LEU A 120 -11.97 2.91 27.13
C LEU A 120 -10.92 3.88 26.57
N TYR A 121 -11.08 5.19 26.78
CA TYR A 121 -10.18 6.21 26.23
C TYR A 121 -8.71 5.99 26.68
N PRO A 122 -7.72 5.90 25.77
CA PRO A 122 -6.36 5.43 26.05
C PRO A 122 -5.44 6.46 26.76
N CYS A 123 -6.01 7.24 27.68
CA CYS A 123 -5.30 8.05 28.66
C CYS A 123 -6.10 8.00 29.97
N GLY A 124 -5.67 7.17 30.94
CA GLY A 124 -6.43 6.91 32.16
C GLY A 124 -6.80 8.16 32.95
N GLN A 125 -5.85 9.08 33.13
CA GLN A 125 -6.09 10.37 33.78
C GLN A 125 -7.11 11.23 33.00
N CYS A 126 -7.06 11.21 31.67
CA CYS A 126 -8.00 11.95 30.83
C CYS A 126 -9.41 11.35 30.93
N ALA A 127 -9.51 10.02 30.89
CA ALA A 127 -10.73 9.25 31.01
C ALA A 127 -11.40 9.45 32.38
N GLU A 128 -10.63 9.39 33.47
CA GLU A 128 -11.11 9.68 34.84
C GLU A 128 -11.67 11.11 34.96
N HIS A 129 -10.98 12.10 34.39
CA HIS A 129 -11.45 13.48 34.35
C HIS A 129 -12.73 13.65 33.50
N PHE A 130 -12.81 12.99 32.34
CA PHE A 130 -13.98 13.07 31.47
C PHE A 130 -15.19 12.33 32.06
N ARG A 131 -15.00 11.23 32.78
CA ARG A 131 -16.05 10.57 33.59
C ARG A 131 -16.61 11.50 34.67
N LYS A 132 -15.76 12.30 35.34
CA LYS A 132 -16.18 13.32 36.30
C LYS A 132 -16.99 14.45 35.64
N LEU A 133 -16.64 14.83 34.39
CA LEU A 133 -17.43 15.77 33.58
C LEU A 133 -18.80 15.18 33.22
N LEU A 134 -18.86 13.94 32.70
CA LEU A 134 -20.12 13.27 32.34
C LEU A 134 -21.09 13.13 33.53
N ALA A 135 -20.58 12.94 34.75
CA ALA A 135 -21.38 12.85 35.96
C ALA A 135 -21.99 14.19 36.42
N GLN A 136 -21.44 15.32 35.98
CA GLN A 136 -21.97 16.67 36.25
C GLN A 136 -22.81 17.20 35.07
N TYR A 137 -22.42 16.88 33.85
CA TYR A 137 -22.98 17.39 32.60
C TYR A 137 -23.25 16.24 31.63
N PRO A 138 -24.35 15.48 31.80
CA PRO A 138 -24.65 14.32 30.98
C PRO A 138 -24.92 14.66 29.50
N PRO A 139 -24.67 13.73 28.55
CA PRO A 139 -24.82 13.97 27.11
C PRO A 139 -26.22 14.44 26.71
N GLN A 140 -26.31 15.57 26.00
CA GLN A 140 -27.60 16.11 25.55
C GLN A 140 -28.02 15.47 24.22
N THR A 141 -28.77 14.37 24.30
CA THR A 141 -29.14 13.54 23.15
C THR A 141 -30.41 13.98 22.41
N SER A 142 -31.00 15.14 22.70
CA SER A 142 -32.33 15.53 22.20
C SER A 142 -32.39 15.90 20.71
N SER A 143 -31.29 16.37 20.12
CA SER A 143 -31.14 16.71 18.69
C SER A 143 -29.67 16.86 18.32
N ARG A 144 -29.33 16.96 17.01
CA ARG A 144 -28.00 17.33 16.52
C ARG A 144 -27.41 18.54 17.26
N ASN A 145 -28.14 19.65 17.29
CA ASN A 145 -27.65 20.91 17.84
C ASN A 145 -27.44 20.80 19.37
N ALA A 146 -28.29 20.06 20.07
CA ALA A 146 -28.09 19.80 21.50
C ALA A 146 -26.83 18.95 21.75
N ALA A 147 -26.61 17.90 20.96
CA ALA A 147 -25.46 17.01 21.09
C ALA A 147 -24.14 17.71 20.74
N ALA A 148 -24.12 18.48 19.64
CA ALA A 148 -22.96 19.26 19.21
C ALA A 148 -22.63 20.41 20.18
N GLY A 149 -23.64 21.18 20.61
CA GLY A 149 -23.48 22.27 21.58
C GLY A 149 -22.98 21.76 22.94
N TRP A 150 -23.54 20.65 23.43
CA TRP A 150 -23.05 19.99 24.65
C TRP A 150 -21.60 19.52 24.52
N LEU A 151 -21.22 18.92 23.38
CA LEU A 151 -19.85 18.47 23.18
C LEU A 151 -18.87 19.65 23.11
N CYS A 152 -19.28 20.78 22.53
CA CYS A 152 -18.50 22.01 22.53
C CYS A 152 -18.29 22.55 23.95
N PHE A 153 -19.36 22.63 24.75
CA PHE A 153 -19.30 22.99 26.15
C PHE A 153 -18.36 22.07 26.95
N ALA A 154 -18.46 20.75 26.75
CA ALA A 154 -17.57 19.77 27.36
C ALA A 154 -16.10 19.93 26.92
N HIS A 155 -15.86 20.24 25.65
CA HIS A 155 -14.53 20.54 25.11
C HIS A 155 -13.96 21.82 25.72
N ASN A 156 -14.80 22.84 25.97
CA ASN A 156 -14.40 24.10 26.61
C ASN A 156 -14.02 23.95 28.08
N ILE A 157 -14.74 23.14 28.86
CA ILE A 157 -14.32 22.77 30.24
C ILE A 157 -12.93 22.11 30.22
N VAL A 158 -12.65 21.28 29.20
CA VAL A 158 -11.32 20.68 29.02
C VAL A 158 -10.28 21.71 28.60
N ASN A 159 -10.62 22.66 27.71
CA ASN A 159 -9.72 23.74 27.27
C ASN A 159 -9.32 24.66 28.43
N GLU A 160 -10.27 25.15 29.22
CA GLU A 160 -10.03 25.93 30.44
C GLU A 160 -9.03 25.22 31.37
N ARG A 161 -9.28 23.92 31.61
CA ARG A 161 -8.47 23.07 32.48
C ARG A 161 -7.05 22.80 31.93
N VAL A 162 -6.83 22.87 30.63
CA VAL A 162 -5.48 22.77 30.02
C VAL A 162 -4.93 24.14 29.58
N HIS A 163 -5.53 25.23 30.07
CA HIS A 163 -5.16 26.62 29.81
C HIS A 163 -5.07 26.97 28.31
N LYS A 164 -5.98 26.40 27.52
CA LYS A 164 -6.25 26.78 26.12
C LYS A 164 -7.36 27.85 26.06
N PRO A 165 -7.39 28.68 25.01
CA PRO A 165 -8.51 29.59 24.78
C PRO A 165 -9.82 28.80 24.62
N LEU A 166 -10.92 29.40 25.06
CA LEU A 166 -12.27 28.87 24.83
C LEU A 166 -12.63 29.02 23.35
N PHE A 167 -13.36 28.04 22.82
CA PHE A 167 -13.93 28.07 21.48
C PHE A 167 -15.37 28.60 21.54
N ASP A 168 -15.77 29.43 20.58
CA ASP A 168 -17.15 29.91 20.50
C ASP A 168 -18.08 28.83 19.91
N CYS A 169 -18.98 28.32 20.73
CA CYS A 169 -19.88 27.23 20.36
C CYS A 169 -21.01 27.64 19.40
N GLU A 170 -21.26 28.94 19.17
CA GLU A 170 -22.22 29.37 18.15
C GLU A 170 -21.69 29.06 16.73
N ASN A 171 -20.39 29.23 16.51
CA ASN A 171 -19.69 29.00 15.25
C ASN A 171 -19.24 27.53 15.02
N ILE A 172 -19.82 26.55 15.74
CA ILE A 172 -19.40 25.14 15.65
C ILE A 172 -19.64 24.51 14.26
N GLY A 173 -20.72 24.89 13.58
CA GLY A 173 -21.10 24.33 12.27
C GLY A 173 -20.11 24.67 11.16
N ASP A 174 -19.50 25.85 11.21
CA ASP A 174 -18.57 26.33 10.18
C ASP A 174 -17.15 25.78 10.37
N PHE A 175 -16.82 25.30 11.57
CA PHE A 175 -15.49 24.77 11.90
C PHE A 175 -15.38 23.25 11.76
N TYR A 176 -16.49 22.52 11.97
CA TYR A 176 -16.56 21.06 11.87
C TYR A 176 -17.52 20.62 10.76
N ASP A 177 -17.14 20.92 9.51
CA ASP A 177 -17.88 20.45 8.33
C ASP A 177 -18.17 18.94 8.41
N CYS A 178 -19.45 18.61 8.25
CA CYS A 178 -19.94 17.24 8.27
C CYS A 178 -19.92 16.57 6.88
N GLY A 179 -19.36 17.22 5.85
CA GLY A 179 -19.30 16.73 4.48
C GLY A 179 -20.68 16.42 3.91
N CYS A 180 -21.69 17.16 4.36
CA CYS A 180 -23.10 16.88 4.13
C CYS A 180 -23.60 17.66 2.91
N GLY A 181 -23.85 16.96 1.80
CA GLY A 181 -24.57 17.56 0.66
C GLY A 181 -26.04 17.80 0.98
N ASP A 182 -26.38 19.02 1.42
CA ASP A 182 -27.76 19.46 1.60
C ASP A 182 -28.51 19.47 0.26
N LYS A 183 -29.62 18.74 0.15
CA LYS A 183 -30.51 18.79 -1.02
C LYS A 183 -31.62 19.84 -0.93
N ASP A 184 -31.81 20.45 0.24
CA ASP A 184 -33.00 21.25 0.56
C ASP A 184 -32.68 22.63 1.18
N LYS A 185 -31.52 23.22 0.84
CA LYS A 185 -31.31 24.67 1.01
C LYS A 185 -31.84 25.40 -0.21
N LYS A 186 -33.05 25.95 -0.09
CA LYS A 186 -33.67 26.79 -1.11
C LYS A 186 -32.84 28.07 -1.32
N GLU A 187 -32.74 28.48 -2.59
CA GLU A 187 -32.23 29.78 -2.99
C GLU A 187 -33.10 30.90 -2.39
N GLY A 188 -32.47 32.03 -2.03
CA GLY A 188 -33.16 33.03 -1.19
C GLY A 188 -32.53 34.42 -1.03
N VAL A 189 -31.39 34.71 -1.67
CA VAL A 189 -30.93 36.08 -1.97
C VAL A 189 -30.26 36.04 -3.35
N GLU A 190 -30.67 36.92 -4.26
CA GLU A 190 -30.21 36.93 -5.65
C GLU A 190 -28.96 37.80 -5.87
N GLY A 191 -28.15 37.42 -6.86
CA GLY A 191 -27.08 38.25 -7.43
C GLY A 191 -25.77 37.49 -7.70
N VAL A 192 -25.29 37.37 -8.95
CA VAL A 192 -25.78 37.89 -10.24
C VAL A 192 -25.40 36.91 -11.38
N ALA A 193 -26.34 36.68 -12.31
CA ALA A 193 -26.19 36.09 -13.65
C ALA A 193 -25.58 34.68 -13.80
N GLY A 194 -26.37 33.76 -14.37
CA GLY A 194 -25.88 32.60 -15.12
C GLY A 194 -25.96 32.84 -16.63
N ILE A 195 -25.93 31.75 -17.41
CA ILE A 195 -26.85 31.49 -18.53
C ILE A 195 -26.95 29.96 -18.67
N ASP A 196 -28.16 29.48 -18.86
CA ASP A 196 -28.52 28.05 -18.95
C ASP A 196 -28.33 27.48 -20.36
N ASP A 197 -28.31 26.15 -20.47
CA ASP A 197 -29.42 25.46 -21.18
C ASP A 197 -29.60 24.03 -20.63
N VAL A 198 -30.83 23.51 -20.67
CA VAL A 198 -31.27 22.30 -19.94
C VAL A 198 -32.10 21.38 -20.83
N ARG A 199 -31.87 20.06 -20.76
CA ARG A 199 -32.87 19.05 -21.18
C ARG A 199 -33.00 17.90 -20.19
N VAL A 200 -34.24 17.40 -20.06
CA VAL A 200 -34.71 16.49 -19.00
C VAL A 200 -35.39 15.27 -19.62
N ILE A 201 -35.17 14.07 -19.04
CA ILE A 201 -36.07 12.91 -19.11
C ILE A 201 -36.11 12.26 -17.70
N PRO A 202 -37.27 11.82 -17.17
CA PRO A 202 -37.42 11.51 -15.73
C PRO A 202 -37.49 10.02 -15.34
N ASP A 203 -37.43 9.83 -14.02
CA ASP A 203 -37.92 8.71 -13.19
C ASP A 203 -37.32 7.29 -13.27
N GLY A 204 -37.00 6.77 -12.07
CA GLY A 204 -36.52 5.39 -11.84
C GLY A 204 -36.07 5.19 -10.38
N LYS A 205 -36.97 4.76 -9.48
CA LYS A 205 -36.67 4.59 -8.05
C LYS A 205 -35.77 3.38 -7.76
N GLN A 206 -34.62 3.60 -7.11
CA GLN A 206 -34.16 2.72 -6.03
C GLN A 206 -33.20 3.43 -5.07
N ILE A 207 -33.19 3.00 -3.80
CA ILE A 207 -32.44 3.63 -2.71
C ILE A 207 -30.95 3.25 -2.82
N ARG A 208 -30.07 4.25 -2.87
CA ARG A 208 -28.61 4.05 -2.79
C ARG A 208 -28.08 4.54 -1.44
N ILE A 209 -27.39 3.65 -0.71
CA ILE A 209 -26.62 4.02 0.48
C ILE A 209 -25.39 4.80 0.02
N CYS A 210 -25.18 5.99 0.58
CA CYS A 210 -24.23 6.95 0.05
C CYS A 210 -22.88 6.90 0.79
N TRP A 211 -21.92 6.17 0.23
CA TRP A 211 -20.50 6.28 0.61
C TRP A 211 -19.89 7.51 -0.08
N LEU A 212 -20.01 8.67 0.56
CA LEU A 212 -19.39 9.92 0.15
C LEU A 212 -18.83 10.63 1.38
N TRP A 213 -17.53 10.44 1.65
CA TRP A 213 -16.77 11.23 2.62
C TRP A 213 -15.27 11.12 2.29
N LEU A 214 -14.52 12.20 2.58
CA LEU A 214 -13.10 12.41 2.29
C LEU A 214 -12.75 12.71 0.81
N ASP A 215 -12.93 13.97 0.39
CA ASP A 215 -12.04 14.59 -0.61
C ASP A 215 -11.90 16.12 -0.40
N ARG A 216 -10.66 16.57 -0.09
CA ARG A 216 -10.15 17.97 -0.24
C ARG A 216 -10.84 19.10 0.57
N PRO A 217 -10.47 20.41 0.40
CA PRO A 217 -9.21 20.95 0.96
C PRO A 217 -9.30 22.36 1.59
N VAL A 218 -8.40 22.74 2.53
CA VAL A 218 -8.24 24.17 2.93
C VAL A 218 -6.77 24.55 3.17
N HIS A 219 -6.38 25.73 2.67
CA HIS A 219 -5.06 26.36 2.84
C HIS A 219 -4.82 26.94 4.25
N ARG A 220 -3.55 27.23 4.59
CA ARG A 220 -3.24 28.49 5.30
C ARG A 220 -1.89 29.10 4.90
N LYS A 221 -1.77 30.42 5.06
CA LYS A 221 -0.61 31.24 4.67
C LYS A 221 0.31 31.55 5.86
N SER A 222 1.57 31.84 5.52
CA SER A 222 2.45 32.88 6.08
C SER A 222 2.98 32.81 7.54
N ASN A 223 4.31 32.60 7.61
CA ASN A 223 5.34 33.52 8.15
C ASN A 223 5.71 33.58 9.66
N HIS A 224 6.98 33.22 9.92
CA HIS A 224 7.97 33.80 10.88
C HIS A 224 7.63 33.81 12.40
N VAL A 225 8.57 33.88 13.36
CA VAL A 225 9.97 34.37 13.39
C VAL A 225 10.81 33.63 14.48
N LEU A 226 12.16 33.56 14.32
CA LEU A 226 13.31 33.54 15.28
C LEU A 226 13.14 33.07 16.77
N ASP A 227 14.13 32.51 17.52
CA ASP A 227 15.52 32.09 17.22
C ASP A 227 16.22 31.24 18.32
N HIS A 228 17.38 30.64 17.94
CA HIS A 228 18.64 30.40 18.70
C HIS A 228 18.80 29.52 19.99
N VAL A 229 20.02 28.92 20.06
CA VAL A 229 20.90 28.68 21.26
C VAL A 229 20.49 27.53 22.23
N LEU A 230 21.38 26.61 22.69
CA LEU A 230 22.85 26.43 22.60
C LEU A 230 23.27 24.93 22.54
N THR A 231 24.58 24.66 22.60
CA THR A 231 25.24 23.36 22.32
C THR A 231 25.59 22.48 23.53
N SER A 232 25.91 21.21 23.23
CA SER A 232 26.95 20.34 23.86
C SER A 232 26.50 19.10 24.64
N GLY A 233 27.35 18.06 24.62
CA GLY A 233 27.16 16.77 25.30
C GLY A 233 27.82 15.61 24.54
N ARG A 234 28.78 14.90 25.14
CA ARG A 234 29.46 13.71 24.57
C ARG A 234 29.12 12.45 25.36
N GLY A 235 29.02 11.31 24.68
CA GLY A 235 28.86 9.99 25.28
C GLY A 235 27.96 9.09 24.42
N GLY A 236 28.36 7.92 23.93
CA GLY A 236 29.64 7.22 24.07
C GLY A 236 29.53 5.97 24.94
N CYS A 237 28.97 4.89 24.39
CA CYS A 237 29.02 3.55 24.98
C CYS A 237 28.93 2.50 23.86
N ALA A 238 29.72 1.44 23.95
CA ALA A 238 29.74 0.32 23.01
C ALA A 238 29.52 -0.99 23.77
N PHE A 239 28.89 -1.98 23.14
CA PHE A 239 28.76 -3.33 23.68
C PHE A 239 29.10 -4.40 22.64
N ARG A 240 29.82 -5.44 23.06
CA ARG A 240 30.42 -6.46 22.19
C ARG A 240 30.58 -7.78 22.96
N ALA A 241 29.65 -8.71 22.77
CA ALA A 241 29.70 -10.11 23.20
C ALA A 241 28.43 -10.83 22.67
N ALA A 242 28.39 -12.16 22.46
CA ALA A 242 29.43 -13.13 22.14
C ALA A 242 28.72 -14.40 21.58
N LEU A 243 29.41 -15.17 20.73
CA LEU A 243 28.95 -16.49 20.27
C LEU A 243 29.70 -17.61 21.01
N PRO A 244 29.05 -18.74 21.28
CA PRO A 244 29.70 -20.04 21.41
C PRO A 244 29.36 -20.95 20.21
N GLU A 245 30.37 -21.58 19.62
CA GLU A 245 30.18 -22.71 18.70
C GLU A 245 29.88 -24.00 19.46
N LEU A 246 29.29 -25.01 18.79
CA LEU A 246 29.38 -26.39 19.24
C LEU A 246 29.51 -27.36 18.04
N HIS A 247 30.73 -27.82 17.79
CA HIS A 247 31.01 -28.95 16.88
C HIS A 247 30.75 -30.29 17.60
N LEU A 248 30.16 -31.27 16.91
CA LEU A 248 30.30 -32.71 17.21
C LEU A 248 29.94 -33.54 15.95
N SER A 249 30.57 -34.71 15.78
CA SER A 249 30.52 -35.47 14.51
C SER A 249 30.87 -36.96 14.67
N PHE A 250 30.40 -37.81 13.73
CA PHE A 250 30.64 -39.27 13.59
C PHE A 250 30.05 -40.15 14.75
N SER A 251 29.69 -41.43 14.59
CA SER A 251 29.49 -42.31 13.41
C SER A 251 28.53 -43.49 13.77
N PRO A 252 28.05 -44.33 12.82
CA PRO A 252 27.00 -45.33 13.05
C PRO A 252 27.48 -46.79 13.24
N PRO A 253 26.62 -47.69 13.79
CA PRO A 253 26.81 -49.16 13.77
C PRO A 253 26.07 -49.85 12.60
N ARG A 254 26.46 -51.10 12.26
CA ARG A 254 25.86 -51.92 11.16
C ARG A 254 26.10 -53.43 11.39
N ALA A 255 25.12 -54.28 11.03
CA ALA A 255 25.17 -55.76 11.02
C ALA A 255 25.31 -56.44 12.41
N THR A 256 24.88 -57.67 12.70
CA THR A 256 24.12 -58.76 12.00
C THR A 256 23.37 -59.60 13.09
N THR A 257 22.67 -60.75 12.92
CA THR A 257 22.62 -61.80 11.88
C THR A 257 21.20 -62.46 11.80
N ASN A 258 21.12 -63.73 11.37
CA ASN A 258 19.96 -64.64 11.29
C ASN A 258 19.67 -65.30 12.69
N ASP A 259 18.63 -66.10 12.96
CA ASP A 259 18.01 -67.24 12.23
C ASP A 259 16.49 -67.44 12.57
N ASN A 260 15.69 -68.37 11.99
CA ASN A 260 15.55 -68.91 10.63
C ASN A 260 14.47 -70.04 10.64
N GLU A 261 13.20 -69.79 10.25
CA GLU A 261 12.21 -70.86 9.99
C GLU A 261 11.38 -70.64 8.70
N THR A 262 11.70 -71.45 7.70
CA THR A 262 10.82 -72.19 6.76
C THR A 262 9.45 -71.64 6.31
N LEU A 263 9.40 -71.25 5.02
CA LEU A 263 8.49 -71.74 3.94
C LEU A 263 6.95 -71.83 4.20
N ARG A 264 6.01 -71.42 3.31
CA ARG A 264 6.07 -71.35 1.82
C ARG A 264 4.96 -70.43 1.20
N LEU A 265 5.36 -69.64 0.19
CA LEU A 265 4.68 -69.32 -1.10
C LEU A 265 3.22 -68.80 -1.22
N THR A 266 3.03 -67.89 -2.20
CA THR A 266 1.78 -67.42 -2.88
C THR A 266 0.78 -66.57 -2.06
N THR A 267 0.12 -65.50 -2.56
CA THR A 267 0.30 -64.65 -3.78
C THR A 267 -0.35 -63.26 -3.57
N LEU A 268 -0.05 -62.30 -4.47
CA LEU A 268 -0.72 -61.01 -4.75
C LEU A 268 -1.93 -60.58 -3.88
N ASN A 269 -1.84 -59.42 -3.18
CA ASN A 269 -2.88 -58.35 -3.22
C ASN A 269 -2.63 -57.07 -2.37
N GLN A 270 -1.52 -56.90 -1.65
CA GLN A 270 -1.35 -55.77 -0.72
C GLN A 270 -1.38 -54.32 -1.29
N PRO A 271 -1.16 -54.01 -2.58
CA PRO A 271 -1.29 -52.61 -3.07
C PRO A 271 -2.71 -52.04 -2.92
N ILE A 272 -3.74 -52.86 -3.14
CA ILE A 272 -5.15 -52.41 -3.17
C ILE A 272 -5.66 -52.11 -1.76
N ALA A 273 -5.22 -52.87 -0.75
CA ALA A 273 -5.63 -52.68 0.64
C ALA A 273 -5.24 -51.30 1.19
N ARG A 274 -4.02 -50.80 0.87
CA ARG A 274 -3.59 -49.45 1.24
C ARG A 274 -4.35 -48.36 0.47
N LEU A 275 -4.62 -48.56 -0.82
CA LEU A 275 -5.39 -47.60 -1.61
C LEU A 275 -6.81 -47.43 -1.06
N LEU A 276 -7.46 -48.52 -0.61
CA LEU A 276 -8.81 -48.51 -0.04
C LEU A 276 -8.90 -47.86 1.35
N THR A 277 -7.86 -47.91 2.18
CA THR A 277 -7.84 -47.13 3.44
C THR A 277 -7.69 -45.63 3.15
N THR A 278 -6.76 -45.23 2.27
CA THR A 278 -6.60 -43.82 1.87
C THR A 278 -7.89 -43.25 1.24
N LEU A 279 -8.57 -44.02 0.40
CA LEU A 279 -9.87 -43.62 -0.18
C LEU A 279 -11.00 -43.52 0.86
N LYS A 280 -10.97 -44.32 1.94
CA LYS A 280 -11.93 -44.20 3.05
C LYS A 280 -11.70 -42.95 3.89
N GLU A 281 -10.46 -42.54 4.13
CA GLU A 281 -10.15 -41.27 4.81
C GLU A 281 -10.53 -40.06 3.96
N LEU A 282 -10.15 -40.06 2.66
CA LEU A 282 -10.55 -39.03 1.70
C LEU A 282 -12.08 -38.89 1.58
N SER A 283 -12.83 -39.97 1.79
CA SER A 283 -14.30 -39.89 1.79
C SER A 283 -14.91 -39.39 3.11
N LYS A 284 -14.22 -39.50 4.26
CA LYS A 284 -14.72 -38.98 5.55
C LYS A 284 -14.55 -37.46 5.68
N ASN A 285 -13.50 -36.88 5.11
CA ASN A 285 -13.28 -35.42 5.13
C ASN A 285 -14.24 -34.63 4.22
N ARG A 286 -15.19 -35.29 3.53
CA ARG A 286 -16.06 -34.66 2.52
C ARG A 286 -17.23 -33.83 3.07
N HIS A 287 -17.37 -33.68 4.40
CA HIS A 287 -18.45 -32.91 5.03
C HIS A 287 -18.04 -31.58 5.66
N ASN A 288 -16.76 -31.33 5.94
CA ASN A 288 -16.28 -29.99 6.35
C ASN A 288 -15.82 -29.18 5.12
N GLY A 289 -16.77 -28.95 4.21
CA GLY A 289 -16.57 -28.20 2.98
C GLY A 289 -16.46 -26.69 3.20
N VAL A 290 -15.38 -26.22 3.86
CA VAL A 290 -14.98 -24.81 3.80
C VAL A 290 -14.58 -24.50 2.37
N CYS A 291 -15.53 -24.00 1.58
CA CYS A 291 -15.35 -23.69 0.18
C CYS A 291 -14.46 -22.44 0.05
N TYR A 292 -13.15 -22.65 -0.02
CA TYR A 292 -12.18 -21.62 -0.36
C TYR A 292 -12.51 -21.06 -1.75
N ARG A 293 -13.27 -19.96 -1.80
CA ARG A 293 -13.45 -19.13 -2.99
C ARG A 293 -12.08 -18.59 -3.43
N HIS A 294 -11.38 -19.38 -4.24
CA HIS A 294 -10.46 -18.83 -5.23
C HIS A 294 -11.31 -17.97 -6.15
N GLY A 295 -11.26 -16.65 -5.92
CA GLY A 295 -11.96 -15.68 -6.75
C GLY A 295 -11.36 -15.70 -8.14
N SER A 296 -11.99 -16.44 -9.05
CA SER A 296 -11.81 -16.23 -10.48
C SER A 296 -12.16 -14.79 -10.83
N LEU A 297 -11.60 -14.26 -11.92
CA LEU A 297 -12.18 -13.09 -12.57
C LEU A 297 -13.57 -13.50 -13.05
N GLN A 298 -14.61 -13.13 -12.29
CA GLN A 298 -15.98 -13.23 -12.76
C GLN A 298 -16.21 -12.10 -13.76
N MET A 299 -16.14 -12.43 -15.06
CA MET A 299 -16.62 -11.53 -16.10
C MET A 299 -18.12 -11.34 -15.90
N SER A 300 -18.55 -10.14 -15.52
CA SER A 300 -19.95 -9.76 -15.58
C SER A 300 -20.35 -9.60 -17.05
N PRO A 301 -21.62 -9.84 -17.44
CA PRO A 301 -22.10 -9.48 -18.78
C PRO A 301 -21.81 -8.02 -19.15
N ASP A 302 -21.78 -7.13 -18.15
CA ASP A 302 -21.56 -5.68 -18.30
C ASP A 302 -20.08 -5.26 -18.23
N GLY A 303 -19.13 -6.21 -18.16
CA GLY A 303 -17.69 -5.94 -18.28
C GLY A 303 -16.82 -6.31 -17.07
N ILE A 304 -15.59 -5.80 -17.06
CA ILE A 304 -14.57 -6.07 -16.02
C ILE A 304 -14.84 -5.17 -14.81
N HIS A 305 -15.63 -5.66 -13.87
CA HIS A 305 -15.81 -4.98 -12.59
C HIS A 305 -14.57 -5.21 -11.71
N VAL A 306 -13.75 -4.18 -11.52
CA VAL A 306 -12.67 -4.23 -10.52
C VAL A 306 -13.30 -4.12 -9.13
N ASP A 307 -12.94 -5.05 -8.26
CA ASP A 307 -13.30 -5.03 -6.84
C ASP A 307 -12.46 -3.97 -6.12
N MET A 308 -13.06 -2.80 -5.86
CA MET A 308 -12.39 -1.67 -5.21
C MET A 308 -12.20 -1.87 -3.71
N ASP A 309 -12.99 -2.74 -3.07
CA ASP A 309 -12.88 -3.04 -1.64
C ASP A 309 -11.63 -3.88 -1.30
N ARG A 310 -11.04 -4.54 -2.30
CA ARG A 310 -9.75 -5.25 -2.23
C ARG A 310 -8.52 -4.34 -2.23
N LEU A 311 -8.61 -3.13 -2.76
CA LEU A 311 -7.47 -2.21 -2.78
C LEU A 311 -7.20 -1.66 -1.37
N LYS A 312 -5.93 -1.46 -1.04
CA LYS A 312 -5.45 -1.07 0.29
C LYS A 312 -6.09 0.25 0.74
N LYS A 313 -7.08 0.18 1.64
CA LYS A 313 -7.95 1.31 2.00
C LYS A 313 -7.19 2.45 2.69
N GLY A 314 -7.24 3.62 2.07
CA GLY A 314 -6.62 4.86 2.53
C GLY A 314 -6.31 5.79 1.34
N GLU A 315 -6.01 7.05 1.59
CA GLU A 315 -5.41 7.91 0.55
C GLU A 315 -4.03 7.35 0.21
N VAL A 316 -3.79 7.04 -1.07
CA VAL A 316 -2.49 6.50 -1.50
C VAL A 316 -1.50 7.64 -1.73
N ASN A 317 -1.18 8.36 -0.66
CA ASN A 317 -0.12 9.35 -0.66
C ASN A 317 1.23 8.63 -0.82
N LEU A 318 1.71 8.59 -2.07
CA LEU A 318 2.94 7.93 -2.47
C LEU A 318 4.23 8.62 -1.96
N GLY A 319 4.11 9.79 -1.33
CA GLY A 319 5.18 10.45 -0.56
C GLY A 319 6.43 10.82 -1.35
N THR A 320 6.29 11.08 -2.66
CA THR A 320 7.39 11.00 -3.63
C THR A 320 7.11 11.75 -4.94
N SER A 321 8.16 12.24 -5.58
CA SER A 321 8.23 12.56 -7.01
C SER A 321 9.27 11.65 -7.67
N ILE A 322 8.85 10.81 -8.63
CA ILE A 322 9.73 9.99 -9.46
C ILE A 322 9.42 10.16 -10.94
N MET A 323 10.44 10.03 -11.78
CA MET A 323 10.28 10.01 -13.23
C MET A 323 11.39 9.22 -13.94
N ALA A 324 11.14 8.82 -15.18
CA ALA A 324 12.18 8.43 -16.11
C ALA A 324 11.86 8.89 -17.54
N VAL A 325 12.88 9.11 -18.36
CA VAL A 325 12.74 9.56 -19.76
C VAL A 325 13.78 8.90 -20.65
N THR A 326 13.36 8.40 -21.82
CA THR A 326 14.27 7.97 -22.88
C THR A 326 14.83 9.19 -23.61
N PHE A 327 16.13 9.22 -23.82
CA PHE A 327 16.83 10.20 -24.66
C PHE A 327 17.59 9.46 -25.76
N LYS A 328 18.13 10.18 -26.73
CA LYS A 328 18.73 9.65 -27.96
C LYS A 328 19.68 8.44 -27.76
N ASP A 329 20.58 8.52 -26.78
CA ASP A 329 21.61 7.48 -26.54
C ASP A 329 21.29 6.56 -25.34
N GLY A 330 20.17 6.77 -24.62
CA GLY A 330 19.87 6.00 -23.42
C GLY A 330 18.62 6.42 -22.64
N VAL A 331 18.68 6.31 -21.32
CA VAL A 331 17.54 6.60 -20.43
C VAL A 331 18.00 7.25 -19.12
N ILE A 332 17.21 8.20 -18.61
CA ILE A 332 17.47 8.89 -17.34
C ILE A 332 16.37 8.50 -16.35
N LEU A 333 16.76 8.18 -15.10
CA LEU A 333 15.87 8.09 -13.94
C LEU A 333 16.11 9.28 -13.02
N GLY A 334 15.06 9.82 -12.42
CA GLY A 334 15.15 10.92 -11.47
C GLY A 334 14.14 10.79 -10.32
N ALA A 335 14.54 11.21 -9.12
CA ALA A 335 13.69 11.22 -7.95
C ALA A 335 14.04 12.35 -6.97
N ASP A 336 13.06 12.79 -6.18
CA ASP A 336 13.31 13.53 -4.94
C ASP A 336 13.81 12.60 -3.82
N SER A 337 14.22 13.15 -2.68
CA SER A 337 14.82 12.41 -1.56
C SER A 337 14.07 12.51 -0.23
N ARG A 338 12.92 13.17 -0.18
CA ARG A 338 12.10 13.28 1.04
C ARG A 338 11.36 11.98 1.29
N THR A 339 11.27 11.55 2.53
CA THR A 339 10.35 10.48 2.95
C THR A 339 9.50 11.03 4.08
N THR A 340 8.19 11.08 3.87
CA THR A 340 7.21 11.55 4.85
C THR A 340 6.51 10.38 5.54
N THR A 341 5.89 10.68 6.68
CA THR A 341 5.01 9.76 7.42
C THR A 341 3.86 10.63 7.96
N GLY A 342 2.79 10.72 7.18
CA GLY A 342 1.83 11.81 7.32
C GLY A 342 2.52 13.17 7.13
N ALA A 343 2.28 14.12 8.03
CA ALA A 343 2.92 15.44 8.00
C ALA A 343 4.39 15.46 8.47
N TYR A 344 4.90 14.37 9.07
CA TYR A 344 6.27 14.32 9.57
C TYR A 344 7.28 13.96 8.46
N ILE A 345 8.40 14.68 8.38
CA ILE A 345 9.49 14.34 7.45
C ILE A 345 10.44 13.36 8.17
N ALA A 346 10.24 12.06 7.92
CA ALA A 346 11.03 10.98 8.50
C ALA A 346 12.48 10.96 7.98
N ASN A 347 12.70 11.31 6.71
CA ASN A 347 14.04 11.48 6.14
C ASN A 347 14.02 12.58 5.06
N ARG A 348 15.15 13.30 4.91
CA ARG A 348 15.34 14.35 3.89
C ARG A 348 16.19 13.91 2.69
N VAL A 349 16.96 12.82 2.80
CA VAL A 349 18.02 12.45 1.85
C VAL A 349 17.97 10.99 1.39
N THR A 350 16.81 10.33 1.52
CA THR A 350 16.57 8.94 1.08
C THR A 350 16.99 8.73 -0.38
N ASP A 351 17.52 7.56 -0.71
CA ASP A 351 17.67 7.15 -2.11
C ASP A 351 16.44 6.35 -2.55
N LYS A 352 15.76 6.86 -3.59
CA LYS A 352 14.56 6.25 -4.19
C LYS A 352 14.89 5.52 -5.50
N LEU A 353 16.13 5.60 -5.96
CA LEU A 353 16.64 4.93 -7.15
C LEU A 353 17.42 3.68 -6.72
N THR A 354 16.90 2.50 -7.03
CA THR A 354 17.54 1.22 -6.69
C THR A 354 18.06 0.53 -7.96
N ARG A 355 19.36 0.20 -7.97
CA ARG A 355 20.00 -0.65 -9.00
C ARG A 355 19.57 -2.10 -8.78
N VAL A 356 18.85 -2.69 -9.74
CA VAL A 356 18.43 -4.10 -9.70
C VAL A 356 19.25 -4.99 -10.65
N HIS A 357 19.91 -4.40 -11.63
CA HIS A 357 20.98 -4.99 -12.43
C HIS A 357 21.95 -3.88 -12.83
N ASP A 358 23.17 -4.21 -13.29
CA ASP A 358 24.13 -3.18 -13.73
C ASP A 358 23.60 -2.30 -14.89
N THR A 359 22.71 -2.87 -15.70
CA THR A 359 22.02 -2.21 -16.82
C THR A 359 20.60 -1.73 -16.51
N ILE A 360 20.05 -1.98 -15.30
CA ILE A 360 18.63 -1.75 -14.98
C ILE A 360 18.45 -1.19 -13.57
N TRP A 361 17.72 -0.08 -13.48
CA TRP A 361 17.35 0.59 -12.23
C TRP A 361 15.82 0.70 -12.11
N CYS A 362 15.34 0.92 -10.89
CA CYS A 362 13.95 1.28 -10.64
C CYS A 362 13.83 2.50 -9.73
N CYS A 363 12.86 3.35 -10.03
CA CYS A 363 12.32 4.34 -9.11
C CYS A 363 11.29 3.67 -8.20
N ARG A 364 11.38 3.89 -6.89
CA ARG A 364 10.43 3.39 -5.90
C ARG A 364 9.54 4.50 -5.35
N SER A 365 8.23 4.25 -5.32
CA SER A 365 7.20 5.20 -4.86
C SER A 365 6.06 4.45 -4.17
N GLY A 366 5.52 5.02 -3.09
CA GLY A 366 4.54 4.36 -2.21
C GLY A 366 5.17 3.88 -0.91
N SER A 367 4.73 2.72 -0.41
CA SER A 367 5.28 2.17 0.84
C SER A 367 6.76 1.84 0.63
N ALA A 368 7.63 2.46 1.44
CA ALA A 368 9.07 2.26 1.36
C ALA A 368 9.43 0.77 1.58
N ALA A 369 8.81 0.12 2.56
CA ALA A 369 9.02 -1.30 2.84
C ALA A 369 8.52 -2.20 1.70
N ASP A 370 7.28 -2.00 1.23
CA ASP A 370 6.69 -2.79 0.14
C ASP A 370 7.58 -2.70 -1.13
N THR A 371 8.02 -1.48 -1.49
CA THR A 371 8.81 -1.25 -2.70
C THR A 371 10.27 -1.67 -2.59
N GLN A 372 10.88 -1.60 -1.41
CA GLN A 372 12.23 -2.15 -1.16
C GLN A 372 12.22 -3.67 -1.29
N ALA A 373 11.31 -4.36 -0.57
CA ALA A 373 11.23 -5.81 -0.60
C ALA A 373 11.00 -6.36 -2.03
N VAL A 374 10.15 -5.70 -2.83
CA VAL A 374 9.97 -6.09 -4.24
C VAL A 374 11.26 -5.86 -5.06
N ALA A 375 11.93 -4.71 -4.90
CA ALA A 375 13.17 -4.43 -5.64
C ALA A 375 14.29 -5.42 -5.29
N ASP A 376 14.44 -5.79 -4.02
CA ASP A 376 15.44 -6.76 -3.55
C ASP A 376 15.17 -8.17 -4.11
N ILE A 377 13.89 -8.60 -4.15
CA ILE A 377 13.47 -9.86 -4.77
C ILE A 377 13.79 -9.86 -6.27
N VAL A 378 13.49 -8.77 -6.99
CA VAL A 378 13.79 -8.67 -8.43
C VAL A 378 15.29 -8.62 -8.68
N GLN A 379 16.08 -7.91 -7.86
CA GLN A 379 17.53 -7.89 -7.96
C GLN A 379 18.14 -9.30 -7.85
N TYR A 380 17.67 -10.10 -6.88
CA TYR A 380 18.10 -11.50 -6.75
C TYR A 380 17.73 -12.34 -7.99
N GLN A 381 16.50 -12.21 -8.49
CA GLN A 381 16.05 -12.97 -9.66
C GLN A 381 16.77 -12.56 -10.95
N LEU A 382 17.08 -11.28 -11.14
CA LEU A 382 17.86 -10.79 -12.28
C LEU A 382 19.32 -11.25 -12.21
N GLY A 383 19.94 -11.27 -11.03
CA GLY A 383 21.27 -11.84 -10.83
C GLY A 383 21.31 -13.34 -11.18
N LEU A 384 20.32 -14.12 -10.71
CA LEU A 384 20.20 -15.54 -11.05
C LEU A 384 19.96 -15.76 -12.56
N PHE A 385 19.12 -14.93 -13.18
CA PHE A 385 18.90 -14.94 -14.63
C PHE A 385 20.19 -14.67 -15.40
N ALA A 386 20.97 -13.66 -14.99
CA ALA A 386 22.22 -13.30 -15.65
C ALA A 386 23.25 -14.44 -15.57
N MET A 387 23.44 -15.03 -14.38
CA MET A 387 24.35 -16.16 -14.18
C MET A 387 23.92 -17.41 -14.97
N THR A 388 22.61 -17.70 -15.03
CA THR A 388 22.09 -18.91 -15.69
C THR A 388 22.14 -18.80 -17.22
N ASN A 389 21.93 -17.60 -17.77
CA ASN A 389 21.89 -17.38 -19.22
C ASN A 389 23.22 -16.85 -19.81
N GLY A 390 24.22 -16.56 -18.97
CA GLY A 390 25.52 -16.03 -19.40
C GLY A 390 25.47 -14.65 -20.04
N LYS A 391 24.41 -13.87 -19.82
CA LYS A 391 24.17 -12.56 -20.45
C LYS A 391 23.26 -11.66 -19.58
N PRO A 392 23.35 -10.32 -19.71
CA PRO A 392 22.45 -9.41 -19.01
C PRO A 392 20.95 -9.67 -19.33
N PRO A 393 20.04 -9.45 -18.37
CA PRO A 393 18.61 -9.37 -18.62
C PRO A 393 18.28 -8.12 -19.46
N MET A 394 17.23 -8.22 -20.28
CA MET A 394 16.66 -7.07 -20.99
C MET A 394 15.79 -6.24 -20.03
N THR A 395 15.62 -4.95 -20.30
CA THR A 395 14.82 -4.06 -19.43
C THR A 395 13.36 -4.55 -19.34
N GLN A 396 12.81 -5.02 -20.47
CA GLN A 396 11.50 -5.65 -20.53
C GLN A 396 11.35 -6.87 -19.58
N THR A 397 12.40 -7.70 -19.43
CA THR A 397 12.36 -8.88 -18.56
C THR A 397 12.23 -8.48 -17.09
N ALA A 398 13.00 -7.47 -16.65
CA ALA A 398 12.86 -6.93 -15.30
C ALA A 398 11.46 -6.33 -15.07
N ALA A 399 10.96 -5.55 -16.03
CA ALA A 399 9.64 -4.93 -15.94
C ALA A 399 8.50 -5.97 -15.86
N SER A 400 8.59 -7.10 -16.58
CA SER A 400 7.64 -8.21 -16.44
C SER A 400 7.68 -8.88 -15.07
N ILE A 401 8.85 -9.10 -14.49
CA ILE A 401 8.98 -9.71 -13.14
C ILE A 401 8.39 -8.77 -12.08
N PHE A 402 8.72 -7.47 -12.14
CA PHE A 402 8.10 -6.46 -11.28
C PHE A 402 6.56 -6.45 -11.43
N GLN A 403 6.06 -6.51 -12.66
CA GLN A 403 4.63 -6.53 -12.97
C GLN A 403 3.93 -7.73 -12.34
N GLU A 404 4.50 -8.94 -12.48
CA GLU A 404 3.93 -10.16 -11.93
C GLU A 404 3.81 -10.09 -10.40
N ILE A 405 4.88 -9.69 -9.70
CA ILE A 405 4.90 -9.54 -8.24
C ILE A 405 3.88 -8.50 -7.78
N CYS A 406 3.86 -7.32 -8.41
CA CYS A 406 2.94 -6.23 -8.07
C CYS A 406 1.47 -6.58 -8.37
N TYR A 407 1.18 -7.27 -9.48
CA TYR A 407 -0.19 -7.63 -9.86
C TYR A 407 -0.76 -8.76 -9.01
N ALA A 408 0.03 -9.82 -8.76
CA ALA A 408 -0.37 -10.93 -7.91
C ALA A 408 -0.64 -10.50 -6.45
N ASN A 409 -0.05 -9.39 -6.01
CA ASN A 409 -0.19 -8.85 -4.66
C ASN A 409 -0.79 -7.44 -4.62
N LYS A 410 -1.52 -7.01 -5.67
CA LYS A 410 -2.05 -5.64 -5.81
C LYS A 410 -2.99 -5.21 -4.67
N ASP A 411 -3.63 -6.18 -4.03
CA ASP A 411 -4.53 -6.01 -2.88
C ASP A 411 -3.76 -5.80 -1.56
N ARG A 412 -2.43 -5.95 -1.56
CA ARG A 412 -1.55 -5.97 -0.37
C ARG A 412 -0.41 -4.95 -0.45
N LEU A 413 0.22 -4.82 -1.62
CA LEU A 413 1.36 -3.94 -1.86
C LEU A 413 0.91 -2.54 -2.32
N SER A 414 1.42 -1.51 -1.66
CA SER A 414 1.32 -0.11 -2.12
C SER A 414 2.58 0.27 -2.90
N ALA A 415 2.74 -0.30 -4.10
CA ALA A 415 3.88 -0.06 -4.97
C ALA A 415 3.45 0.68 -6.26
N GLY A 416 4.04 1.85 -6.50
CA GLY A 416 4.14 2.45 -7.82
C GLY A 416 5.62 2.50 -8.20
N LEU A 417 5.98 1.94 -9.35
CA LEU A 417 7.37 1.73 -9.77
C LEU A 417 7.57 2.24 -11.19
N ILE A 418 8.75 2.81 -11.47
CA ILE A 418 9.19 3.07 -12.85
C ILE A 418 10.49 2.31 -13.05
N ILE A 419 10.50 1.35 -13.97
CA ILE A 419 11.65 0.52 -14.32
C ILE A 419 12.26 1.14 -15.56
N ALA A 420 13.56 1.38 -15.53
CA ALA A 420 14.29 1.87 -16.70
C ALA A 420 15.69 1.25 -16.78
N GLY A 421 16.14 1.04 -18.01
CA GLY A 421 17.36 0.32 -18.30
C GLY A 421 17.80 0.53 -19.75
N TRP A 422 19.02 0.10 -20.01
CA TRP A 422 19.62 0.13 -21.35
C TRP A 422 19.95 -1.30 -21.78
N ASP A 423 19.56 -1.70 -22.99
CA ASP A 423 19.99 -2.96 -23.59
C ASP A 423 20.36 -2.83 -25.08
N GLU A 424 21.29 -3.67 -25.55
CA GLU A 424 21.85 -3.58 -26.91
C GLU A 424 20.81 -3.75 -28.04
N ARG A 425 19.62 -4.28 -27.72
CA ARG A 425 18.58 -4.60 -28.71
C ARG A 425 17.62 -3.43 -28.93
N PHE A 426 17.37 -2.63 -27.90
CA PHE A 426 16.36 -1.57 -27.94
C PHE A 426 16.82 -0.21 -27.39
N GLY A 427 18.08 -0.09 -26.94
CA GLY A 427 18.60 1.12 -26.31
C GLY A 427 17.97 1.39 -24.94
N GLY A 428 17.75 2.66 -24.62
CA GLY A 428 17.04 3.08 -23.41
C GLY A 428 15.56 2.70 -23.45
N GLN A 429 15.05 2.12 -22.37
CA GLN A 429 13.63 1.79 -22.21
C GLN A 429 13.08 2.30 -20.88
N VAL A 430 11.84 2.81 -20.88
CA VAL A 430 11.06 3.15 -19.68
C VAL A 430 9.78 2.33 -19.63
N TYR A 431 9.50 1.77 -18.45
CA TYR A 431 8.29 1.01 -18.13
C TYR A 431 7.68 1.52 -16.83
N SER A 432 6.43 1.98 -16.89
CA SER A 432 5.65 2.40 -15.73
C SER A 432 4.78 1.25 -15.21
N ILE A 433 4.84 1.02 -13.90
CA ILE A 433 4.01 0.06 -13.17
C ILE A 433 3.27 0.84 -12.08
N PRO A 434 2.08 1.38 -12.38
CA PRO A 434 1.28 2.11 -11.41
C PRO A 434 0.68 1.17 -10.36
N LEU A 435 0.11 1.77 -9.32
CA LEU A 435 -0.74 1.09 -8.34
C LEU A 435 -1.76 0.19 -9.06
N GLY A 436 -1.90 -1.05 -8.58
CA GLY A 436 -2.69 -2.08 -9.25
C GLY A 436 -1.88 -3.06 -10.10
N GLY A 437 -0.61 -2.77 -10.43
CA GLY A 437 0.30 -3.73 -11.08
C GLY A 437 0.07 -3.96 -12.58
N SER A 438 -0.46 -2.97 -13.30
CA SER A 438 -0.41 -2.96 -14.78
C SER A 438 0.99 -2.56 -15.27
N LEU A 439 1.29 -2.76 -16.56
CA LEU A 439 2.61 -2.44 -17.14
C LEU A 439 2.44 -1.67 -18.44
N HIS A 440 3.04 -0.48 -18.50
CA HIS A 440 2.95 0.46 -19.63
C HIS A 440 4.35 0.82 -20.10
N LYS A 441 4.67 0.57 -21.37
CA LYS A 441 5.89 1.12 -22.00
C LYS A 441 5.59 2.54 -22.46
N GLN A 442 6.47 3.49 -22.14
CA GLN A 442 6.32 4.91 -22.48
C GLN A 442 7.68 5.51 -22.87
N SER A 443 7.71 6.63 -23.60
CA SER A 443 8.96 7.38 -23.88
C SER A 443 9.37 8.23 -22.67
N TYR A 444 8.41 8.69 -21.88
CA TYR A 444 8.64 9.21 -20.53
C TYR A 444 7.57 8.69 -19.58
N ALA A 445 7.89 8.57 -18.29
CA ALA A 445 6.96 8.22 -17.23
C ALA A 445 7.18 9.10 -16.00
N ILE A 446 6.09 9.50 -15.34
CA ILE A 446 6.11 10.24 -14.07
C ILE A 446 5.20 9.53 -13.07
N GLY A 447 5.53 9.60 -11.78
CA GLY A 447 4.75 8.96 -10.71
C GLY A 447 5.05 9.50 -9.32
N GLY A 448 4.28 9.03 -8.35
CA GLY A 448 4.29 9.51 -6.97
C GLY A 448 3.14 10.49 -6.68
N SER A 449 3.26 11.23 -5.58
CA SER A 449 2.35 12.34 -5.24
C SER A 449 2.65 13.56 -6.11
N GLY A 450 3.94 13.87 -6.32
CA GLY A 450 4.36 15.09 -7.02
C GLY A 450 4.14 15.09 -8.53
N SER A 451 3.99 13.92 -9.17
CA SER A 451 3.67 13.85 -10.61
C SER A 451 2.37 14.57 -10.97
N THR A 452 1.40 14.62 -10.04
CA THR A 452 0.12 15.29 -10.22
C THR A 452 0.23 16.79 -10.53
N TYR A 453 1.32 17.45 -10.11
CA TYR A 453 1.55 18.88 -10.36
C TYR A 453 2.31 19.17 -11.66
N ILE A 454 2.92 18.16 -12.29
CA ILE A 454 3.89 18.36 -13.39
C ILE A 454 3.49 17.78 -14.74
N TYR A 455 2.32 17.15 -14.90
CA TYR A 455 1.83 16.69 -16.21
C TYR A 455 1.94 17.78 -17.30
N GLY A 456 1.34 18.95 -17.06
CA GLY A 456 1.41 20.08 -18.00
C GLY A 456 2.81 20.71 -18.16
N TYR A 457 3.73 20.50 -17.21
CA TYR A 457 5.14 20.86 -17.40
C TYR A 457 5.83 19.85 -18.32
N CYS A 458 5.60 18.56 -18.10
CA CYS A 458 6.16 17.49 -18.94
C CYS A 458 5.67 17.61 -20.38
N ASP A 459 4.37 17.75 -20.63
CA ASP A 459 3.81 17.85 -21.97
C ASP A 459 4.25 19.11 -22.73
N ALA A 460 4.61 20.20 -22.02
CA ALA A 460 5.08 21.44 -22.62
C ALA A 460 6.61 21.49 -22.87
N ASN A 461 7.40 20.67 -22.17
CA ASN A 461 8.88 20.71 -22.23
C ASN A 461 9.52 19.42 -22.76
N TRP A 462 8.81 18.29 -22.80
CA TRP A 462 9.33 17.03 -23.32
C TRP A 462 9.35 17.01 -24.85
N GLN A 463 10.37 16.38 -25.42
CA GLN A 463 10.47 16.12 -26.86
C GLN A 463 11.05 14.71 -27.09
N GLU A 464 10.62 14.04 -28.15
CA GLU A 464 11.15 12.73 -28.52
C GLU A 464 12.57 12.87 -29.09
N GLY A 465 13.50 12.02 -28.64
CA GLY A 465 14.88 12.02 -29.15
C GLY A 465 15.79 13.14 -28.65
N MET A 466 15.48 13.78 -27.51
CA MET A 466 16.35 14.74 -26.82
C MET A 466 17.82 14.26 -26.71
N GLU A 467 18.76 15.20 -26.79
CA GLU A 467 20.17 14.98 -26.42
C GLU A 467 20.34 14.82 -24.89
N LYS A 468 21.48 14.28 -24.42
CA LYS A 468 21.71 13.98 -22.98
C LYS A 468 21.43 15.18 -22.08
N ASP A 469 22.01 16.34 -22.40
CA ASP A 469 21.98 17.50 -21.49
C ASP A 469 20.60 18.18 -21.45
N ASP A 470 19.85 18.16 -22.55
CA ASP A 470 18.46 18.62 -22.59
C ASP A 470 17.56 17.71 -21.76
N ALA A 471 17.74 16.39 -21.87
CA ALA A 471 17.01 15.42 -21.05
C ALA A 471 17.35 15.54 -19.55
N VAL A 472 18.62 15.79 -19.19
CA VAL A 472 19.04 16.09 -17.81
C VAL A 472 18.37 17.38 -17.30
N ASN A 473 18.35 18.44 -18.12
CA ASN A 473 17.70 19.70 -17.76
C ASN A 473 16.17 19.55 -17.62
N PHE A 474 15.52 18.77 -18.48
CA PHE A 474 14.10 18.43 -18.41
C PHE A 474 13.75 17.69 -17.10
N VAL A 475 14.47 16.61 -16.77
CA VAL A 475 14.24 15.84 -15.53
C VAL A 475 14.45 16.70 -14.28
N LYS A 476 15.54 17.49 -14.26
CA LYS A 476 15.83 18.44 -13.17
C LYS A 476 14.73 19.49 -13.02
N GLY A 477 14.28 20.08 -14.12
CA GLY A 477 13.22 21.10 -14.13
C GLY A 477 11.88 20.56 -13.64
N ALA A 478 11.47 19.39 -14.15
CA ALA A 478 10.25 18.70 -13.75
C ALA A 478 10.26 18.34 -12.26
N LEU A 479 11.35 17.74 -11.75
CA LEU A 479 11.46 17.43 -10.33
C LEU A 479 11.54 18.68 -9.44
N ARG A 480 12.16 19.78 -9.92
CA ARG A 480 12.17 21.05 -9.17
C ARG A 480 10.76 21.63 -9.01
N GLU A 481 9.94 21.63 -10.05
CA GLU A 481 8.53 22.05 -9.94
C GLU A 481 7.71 21.07 -9.08
N ALA A 482 7.92 19.75 -9.21
CA ALA A 482 7.23 18.78 -8.34
C ALA A 482 7.56 18.99 -6.86
N ILE A 483 8.82 19.23 -6.50
CA ILE A 483 9.29 19.54 -5.14
C ILE A 483 8.73 20.87 -4.61
N LYS A 484 8.47 21.83 -5.50
CA LYS A 484 7.93 23.16 -5.17
C LYS A 484 6.43 23.13 -4.86
N TRP A 485 5.67 22.21 -5.46
CA TRP A 485 4.21 22.13 -5.31
C TRP A 485 3.72 20.96 -4.43
N ASP A 486 4.41 19.81 -4.39
CA ASP A 486 4.05 18.68 -3.50
C ASP A 486 4.75 18.77 -2.13
N GLY A 487 3.97 19.02 -1.09
CA GLY A 487 4.45 19.02 0.30
C GLY A 487 5.09 17.70 0.76
N SER A 488 4.78 16.57 0.10
CA SER A 488 5.37 15.26 0.42
C SER A 488 6.74 15.04 -0.21
N SER A 489 7.11 15.82 -1.23
CA SER A 489 8.38 15.71 -1.97
C SER A 489 9.41 16.74 -1.52
N GLY A 490 10.71 16.49 -1.77
CA GLY A 490 11.77 17.49 -1.63
C GLY A 490 13.14 16.96 -1.23
N GLY A 491 13.98 17.86 -0.71
CA GLY A 491 15.36 17.54 -0.35
C GLY A 491 16.30 17.78 -1.53
N VAL A 492 17.05 16.75 -1.93
CA VAL A 492 17.95 16.75 -3.08
C VAL A 492 17.29 16.03 -4.26
N ILE A 493 17.63 16.40 -5.49
CA ILE A 493 17.28 15.61 -6.67
C ILE A 493 18.40 14.59 -6.89
N ARG A 494 18.03 13.31 -6.88
CA ARG A 494 18.91 12.20 -7.28
C ARG A 494 18.58 11.81 -8.72
N MET A 495 19.61 11.59 -9.52
CA MET A 495 19.46 11.20 -10.93
C MET A 495 20.44 10.08 -11.29
N VAL A 496 20.04 9.20 -12.20
CA VAL A 496 20.90 8.19 -12.82
C VAL A 496 20.72 8.25 -14.33
N VAL A 497 21.80 8.43 -15.06
CA VAL A 497 21.82 8.37 -16.54
C VAL A 497 22.39 7.00 -16.93
N LEU A 498 21.65 6.25 -17.74
CA LEU A 498 22.02 4.93 -18.27
C LEU A 498 22.27 5.02 -19.77
N THR A 499 23.48 4.67 -20.18
CA THR A 499 23.91 4.54 -21.58
C THR A 499 24.62 3.20 -21.80
N LYS A 500 25.19 2.98 -22.98
CA LYS A 500 25.99 1.80 -23.28
C LYS A 500 27.22 1.66 -22.39
N GLU A 501 27.77 2.79 -21.94
CA GLU A 501 28.97 2.89 -21.12
C GLU A 501 28.72 2.54 -19.65
N GLY A 502 27.45 2.53 -19.20
CA GLY A 502 27.04 2.14 -17.86
C GLY A 502 26.10 3.15 -17.18
N ALA A 503 26.24 3.26 -15.87
CA ALA A 503 25.40 4.09 -15.01
C ALA A 503 26.18 5.26 -14.40
N ASP A 504 25.86 6.47 -14.85
CA ASP A 504 26.36 7.75 -14.33
C ASP A 504 25.36 8.26 -13.26
N ARG A 505 25.85 8.81 -12.13
CA ARG A 505 25.01 9.23 -11.00
C ARG A 505 25.20 10.70 -10.70
N HIS A 506 24.11 11.46 -10.70
CA HIS A 506 24.14 12.88 -10.36
C HIS A 506 23.33 13.18 -9.09
N LEU A 507 23.80 14.19 -8.35
CA LEU A 507 23.20 14.67 -7.12
C LEU A 507 23.10 16.20 -7.19
N TYR A 508 21.88 16.72 -7.20
CA TYR A 508 21.62 18.15 -7.27
C TYR A 508 21.04 18.64 -5.95
N LEU A 509 21.62 19.69 -5.39
CA LEU A 509 21.33 20.15 -4.04
C LEU A 509 20.46 21.43 -4.04
N PRO A 510 19.55 21.60 -3.06
CA PRO A 510 18.67 22.76 -3.02
C PRO A 510 19.40 24.08 -2.71
N ASP A 511 20.58 24.04 -2.05
CA ASP A 511 21.42 25.22 -1.80
C ASP A 511 22.05 25.80 -3.08
N THR A 512 22.11 25.03 -4.16
CA THR A 512 22.67 25.47 -5.45
C THR A 512 21.60 25.76 -6.51
N ASP A 513 20.32 25.92 -6.14
CA ASP A 513 19.14 25.85 -7.06
C ASP A 513 19.22 24.61 -7.98
N TYR A 514 19.65 23.48 -7.42
CA TYR A 514 19.86 22.23 -8.13
C TYR A 514 20.86 22.35 -9.32
N ALA A 515 21.77 23.33 -9.28
CA ALA A 515 22.91 23.39 -10.20
C ALA A 515 23.85 22.18 -9.99
N VAL A 516 24.56 21.81 -11.06
CA VAL A 516 25.41 20.61 -11.11
C VAL A 516 26.60 20.75 -10.16
N ARG A 517 26.81 19.77 -9.29
CA ARG A 517 28.16 19.47 -8.78
C ARG A 517 28.69 18.26 -9.55
N HIS A 518 29.75 18.48 -10.31
CA HIS A 518 30.69 17.42 -10.63
C HIS A 518 31.73 17.41 -9.50
N GLU A 519 31.95 16.25 -8.89
CA GLU A 519 33.10 15.95 -8.03
C GLU A 519 34.08 15.08 -8.82
#